data_AF-A0A820Q7Y7-F1
#
_entry.id   AF-A0A820Q7Y7-F1
#
_cell.length_a   1.000
_cell.length_b   1.000
_cell.length_c   1.000
_cell.angle_alpha   90.00
_cell.angle_beta   90.00
_cell.angle_gamma   90.00
#
_symmetry.space_group_name_H-M   'P 1'
#
loop_
_entity.id
_entity.type
_entity.pdbx_description
1 polymer ?
#
loop_
_entity_poly.entity_id
_entity_poly.type
_entity_poly.pdbx_seq_one_letter_code
_entity_poly.pdbx_strand_id
1 'polypeptide(L)'
;LIYREFLFSHKETNEERIIYQIQTETWPDHGVPNDFSSFVDFVLEIRELRKSNNHLPILVHCSAGIGRTGVLILMETALCL
;
A
#
# COMPACT_ATOMS: atom_id res chain seq x y z
N LEU A 1 -6.23 9.66 2.53
CA LEU A 1 -5.80 8.27 2.75
C LEU A 1 -6.60 7.70 3.91
N ILE A 2 -7.02 6.44 3.81
CA ILE A 2 -7.67 5.74 4.92
C ILE A 2 -6.67 4.76 5.53
N TYR A 3 -6.54 4.80 6.85
CA TYR A 3 -5.70 3.88 7.63
C TYR A 3 -6.59 3.02 8.51
N ARG A 4 -6.32 1.72 8.51
CA ARG A 4 -6.98 0.76 9.40
C ARG A 4 -5.92 -0.09 10.08
N GLU A 5 -6.08 -0.29 11.38
CA GLU A 5 -5.25 -1.16 12.20
C GLU A 5 -6.07 -2.38 12.62
N PHE A 6 -5.49 -3.57 12.50
CA PHE A 6 -6.13 -4.82 12.85
C PHE A 6 -5.19 -5.68 13.70
N LEU A 7 -5.69 -6.20 14.82
CA LEU A 7 -5.01 -7.26 15.56
C LEU A 7 -5.45 -8.63 15.04
N PHE A 8 -4.53 -9.38 14.47
CA PHE A 8 -4.74 -10.75 14.02
C PHE A 8 -4.14 -11.72 15.04
N SER A 9 -4.91 -12.74 15.40
CA SER A 9 -4.45 -13.84 16.26
C SER A 9 -4.50 -15.17 15.50
N HIS A 10 -3.39 -15.88 15.48
CA HIS A 10 -3.27 -17.19 14.86
C HIS A 10 -3.75 -18.27 15.84
N LYS A 11 -4.91 -18.87 15.58
CA LYS A 11 -5.63 -19.74 16.53
C LYS A 11 -4.84 -20.96 17.02
N GLU A 12 -3.92 -21.49 16.23
CA GLU A 12 -3.17 -22.70 16.59
C GLU A 12 -1.91 -22.39 17.38
N THR A 13 -1.26 -21.26 17.10
CA THR A 13 0.03 -20.88 17.73
C THR A 13 -0.15 -19.82 18.83
N ASN A 14 -1.33 -19.20 18.92
CA ASN A 14 -1.62 -18.00 19.70
C ASN A 14 -0.69 -16.82 19.39
N GLU A 15 -0.02 -16.83 18.23
CA GLU A 15 0.76 -15.69 17.78
C GLU A 15 -0.16 -14.53 17.41
N GLU A 16 0.17 -13.34 17.88
CA GLU A 16 -0.56 -12.12 17.54
C GLU A 16 0.29 -11.22 16.64
N ARG A 17 -0.36 -10.58 15.66
CA ARG A 17 0.27 -9.64 14.74
C ARG A 17 -0.65 -8.47 14.50
N ILE A 18 -0.10 -7.26 14.57
CA ILE A 18 -0.79 -6.05 14.13
C ILE A 18 -0.56 -5.91 12.63
N ILE A 19 -1.65 -5.75 11.88
CA ILE A 19 -1.63 -5.52 10.43
C ILE A 19 -2.24 -4.15 10.15
N TYR A 20 -1.49 -3.36 9.39
CA TYR A 20 -1.94 -2.06 8.88
C TYR A 20 -2.44 -2.21 7.44
N GLN A 21 -3.60 -1.64 7.16
CA GLN A 21 -4.14 -1.54 5.81
C GLN A 21 -4.33 -0.08 5.46
N ILE A 22 -3.74 0.33 4.33
CA ILE A 22 -3.76 1.70 3.84
C ILE A 22 -4.45 1.71 2.49
N GLN A 23 -5.46 2.56 2.35
CA GLN A 23 -6.27 2.66 1.14
C GLN A 23 -6.23 4.09 0.60
N THR A 24 -5.98 4.20 -0.71
CA THR A 24 -6.25 5.41 -1.47
C THR A 24 -7.61 5.30 -2.17
N GLU A 25 -8.43 6.34 -2.03
CA GLU A 25 -9.75 6.46 -2.68
C GLU A 25 -9.74 7.51 -3.80
N THR A 26 -8.59 8.13 -4.07
CA THR A 26 -8.47 9.22 -5.05
C THR A 26 -8.33 8.72 -6.48
N TRP A 27 -8.14 7.41 -6.69
CA TRP A 27 -8.02 6.84 -8.02
C TRP A 27 -9.40 6.60 -8.65
N PRO A 28 -9.74 7.26 -9.78
CA PRO A 28 -11.06 7.17 -10.38
C PRO A 28 -11.33 5.80 -11.02
N ASP A 29 -12.60 5.42 -11.12
CA ASP A 29 -13.02 4.15 -11.74
C ASP A 29 -12.61 4.05 -13.21
N HIS A 30 -12.65 5.18 -13.94
CA HIS A 30 -12.18 5.27 -15.32
C HIS A 30 -10.97 6.20 -15.44
N GLY A 31 -9.92 5.72 -16.09
CA GLY A 31 -8.71 6.51 -16.37
C GLY A 31 -7.75 6.63 -15.18
N VAL A 32 -7.14 7.79 -15.08
CA VAL A 32 -6.14 8.17 -14.08
C VAL A 32 -6.53 9.48 -13.39
N PRO A 33 -6.04 9.76 -12.17
CA PRO A 33 -6.24 11.06 -11.55
C PRO A 33 -5.74 12.21 -12.45
N ASN A 34 -6.46 13.33 -12.45
CA ASN A 34 -5.99 14.56 -13.12
C ASN A 34 -4.88 15.26 -12.34
N ASP A 35 -4.87 15.07 -11.01
CA ASP A 35 -3.81 15.50 -10.12
C ASP A 35 -3.24 14.27 -9.39
N PHE A 36 -1.91 14.14 -9.42
CA PHE A 36 -1.19 13.02 -8.85
C PHE A 36 -0.60 13.32 -7.47
N SER A 37 -0.72 14.55 -6.96
CA SER A 37 -0.14 14.97 -5.67
C SER A 37 -0.45 13.98 -4.54
N SER A 38 -1.74 13.69 -4.33
CA SER A 38 -2.21 12.75 -3.30
C SER A 38 -1.75 11.31 -3.52
N PHE A 39 -1.53 10.90 -4.77
CA PHE A 39 -0.99 9.58 -5.07
C PHE A 39 0.52 9.51 -4.85
N VAL A 40 1.25 10.59 -5.12
CA VAL A 40 2.68 10.71 -4.80
C VAL A 40 2.89 10.66 -3.29
N ASP A 41 2.09 11.40 -2.52
CA ASP A 41 2.13 11.34 -1.05
C ASP A 41 1.89 9.91 -0.53
N PHE A 42 0.94 9.20 -1.15
CA PHE A 42 0.68 7.79 -0.85
C PHE A 42 1.90 6.89 -1.14
N VAL A 43 2.58 7.09 -2.28
CA VAL A 43 3.79 6.32 -2.62
C VAL A 43 4.91 6.59 -1.62
N LEU A 44 5.11 7.85 -1.22
CA LEU A 44 6.12 8.24 -0.24
C LEU A 44 5.86 7.61 1.14
N GLU A 45 4.60 7.58 1.56
CA GLU A 45 4.19 6.91 2.80
C GLU A 45 4.50 5.40 2.77
N ILE A 46 4.11 4.71 1.69
CA ILE A 46 4.35 3.26 1.54
C ILE A 46 5.85 2.95 1.58
N ARG A 47 6.68 3.81 0.99
CA ARG A 47 8.14 3.69 1.02
C ARG A 47 8.69 3.79 2.44
N GLU A 48 8.27 4.78 3.22
CA GLU A 48 8.74 4.93 4.61
C GLU A 48 8.31 3.74 5.48
N LEU A 49 7.12 3.20 5.25
CA LEU A 49 6.64 1.98 5.90
C LEU A 49 7.44 0.74 5.51
N ARG A 50 7.85 0.61 4.24
CA ARG A 50 8.70 -0.50 3.80
C ARG A 50 10.05 -0.47 4.52
N LYS A 51 10.66 0.70 4.63
CA LYS A 51 11.94 0.89 5.35
C LYS A 51 11.81 0.56 6.82
N SER A 52 10.75 1.03 7.49
CA SER A 52 10.53 0.77 8.91
C SER A 52 10.23 -0.70 9.20
N ASN A 53 9.67 -1.43 8.23
CA ASN A 53 9.33 -2.85 8.35
C ASN A 53 10.42 -3.79 7.81
N ASN A 54 11.71 -3.42 7.93
CA ASN A 54 12.86 -4.23 7.52
C ASN A 54 12.78 -4.78 6.08
N HIS A 55 12.17 -4.04 5.17
CA HIS A 55 11.96 -4.45 3.77
C HIS A 55 11.16 -5.75 3.61
N LEU A 56 10.32 -6.11 4.58
CA LEU A 56 9.37 -7.20 4.43
C LEU A 56 8.40 -6.91 3.26
N PRO A 57 7.89 -7.96 2.58
CA PRO A 57 6.94 -7.77 1.50
C PRO A 57 5.67 -7.04 1.94
N ILE A 58 5.25 -6.05 1.16
CA ILE A 58 3.97 -5.35 1.32
C ILE A 58 2.97 -5.95 0.34
N LEU A 59 1.81 -6.38 0.84
CA LEU A 59 0.70 -6.82 0.00
C LEU A 59 0.04 -5.60 -0.64
N VAL A 60 -0.02 -5.58 -1.97
CA VAL A 60 -0.68 -4.53 -2.75
C VAL A 60 -1.77 -5.17 -3.60
N HIS A 61 -2.98 -4.61 -3.56
CA HIS A 61 -4.08 -5.07 -4.40
C HIS A 61 -4.86 -3.90 -5.00
N CYS A 62 -5.60 -4.18 -6.07
CA CYS A 62 -6.62 -3.29 -6.62
C CYS A 62 -7.90 -4.12 -6.85
N SER A 63 -8.44 -4.13 -8.07
CA SER A 63 -9.50 -5.07 -8.48
C SER A 63 -8.90 -6.37 -9.02
N ALA A 64 -8.24 -6.34 -10.18
CA ALA A 64 -7.60 -7.52 -10.79
C ALA A 64 -6.14 -7.73 -10.37
N GLY A 65 -5.57 -6.83 -9.55
CA GLY A 65 -4.19 -6.93 -9.06
C GLY A 65 -3.10 -6.63 -10.10
N ILE A 66 -3.43 -6.04 -11.25
CA ILE A 66 -2.47 -5.79 -12.33
C ILE A 66 -2.24 -4.30 -12.63
N GLY A 67 -3.30 -3.49 -12.71
CA GLY A 67 -3.21 -2.08 -13.16
C GLY A 67 -2.66 -1.14 -12.09
N ARG A 68 -3.54 -0.63 -11.21
CA ARG A 68 -3.16 0.29 -10.12
C ARG A 68 -2.07 -0.30 -9.20
N THR A 69 -2.11 -1.61 -8.99
CA THR A 69 -1.06 -2.38 -8.30
C THR A 69 0.30 -2.20 -8.96
N GLY A 70 0.38 -2.42 -10.28
CA GLY A 70 1.62 -2.24 -11.04
C GLY A 70 2.12 -0.79 -11.00
N VAL A 71 1.22 0.19 -11.07
CA VAL A 71 1.60 1.61 -10.97
C VAL A 71 2.23 1.93 -9.61
N LEU A 72 1.64 1.47 -8.50
CA LEU A 72 2.21 1.71 -7.16
C LEU A 72 3.62 1.10 -7.05
N ILE A 73 3.77 -0.17 -7.46
CA ILE A 73 5.05 -0.88 -7.40
C ILE A 73 6.11 -0.19 -8.26
N LEU A 74 5.77 0.21 -9.49
CA LEU A 74 6.67 0.90 -10.39
C LEU A 74 7.11 2.24 -9.80
N MET A 75 6.17 3.06 -9.32
CA MET A 75 6.46 4.38 -8.76
C MET A 75 7.34 4.29 -7.51
N GLU A 76 7.04 3.38 -6.60
CA GLU A 76 7.87 3.15 -5.41
C GLU A 76 9.30 2.75 -5.79
N THR A 77 9.43 1.85 -6.78
CA THR A 77 10.74 1.39 -7.27
C THR A 77 11.51 2.50 -7.98
N ALA A 78 10.85 3.27 -8.84
CA ALA A 78 11.47 4.34 -9.61
C ALA A 78 11.96 5.49 -8.72
N LEU A 79 11.29 5.77 -7.59
CA LEU A 79 11.74 6.73 -6.59
C LEU A 79 12.86 6.17 -5.68
N CYS A 80 13.16 4.87 -5.75
CA CYS A 80 14.31 4.24 -5.06
C CYS A 80 15.61 4.29 -5.87
N LEU A 81 15.53 4.45 -7.20
CA LEU A 81 16.67 4.67 -8.10
C LEU A 81 17.06 6.15 -8.12
#